data_AF-A0A4Q4YWZ3-F1
#
_entry.id   AF-A0A4Q4YWZ3-F1
#
_cell.length_a   1.000
_cell.length_b   1.000
_cell.length_c   1.000
_cell.angle_alpha   90.00
_cell.angle_beta   90.00
_cell.angle_gamma   90.00
#
_symmetry.space_group_name_H-M   'P 1'
#
loop_
_entity.id
_entity.type
_entity.pdbx_description
1 polymer ?
#
loop_
_entity_poly.entity_id
_entity_poly.type
_entity_poly.pdbx_seq_one_letter_code
_entity_poly.pdbx_strand_id
1 'polypeptide(L)'
;MRLLNTDNFEVKEFRDDGAPRYAILSHTWDEEELTFQDMEGTHVVNKKGYQKVKRCCSVAKADGFKHVWIDTCCIDKRSSTELTEAINSMYRWYEKAQVCYAYLDDVTGGGNREHLEFEFAKSRWFTRGWTLQELIAPSNVVFLGKDWVKIVLSQCGSPLYTSSESIRRDFYDMGPSGTSGESGLAIRRITTPRLGGGEGQRLCEDERFRVRLLTRGLRRTWQVLVSDYINVLLVFVPLGIAAGAMHWNPTAVFVCNLLAVWTLAALLRSAMEELPAGLGGTLGGFLNVTFGNAALIIVSIVALRNGKIRIVQLGIQGSIMSNLLLVLGFCFYMTGAMNYGRLVNFVPVVKRGQSSTPTAASTTPPSYFFDVEQDGDGDFERSKCEVLLHIGAEILLLAIIVAVCAEYLVNAIDSFTETTHITQNFICLILLPMVSIPLIKTTRVSLLYGVDVAVSMAIGSCMQIALFVLPFMVILGWVIDQPMTLQFQSFETTLLVLSFSVGNFGVQDGRSLLFKGVLCSIAYAIIALKAFII
;
A
#
# COMPACT_ATOMS: atom_id res chain seq x y z
N MET A 1 -12.92 12.43 19.74
CA MET A 1 -11.86 13.43 19.47
C MET A 1 -11.87 14.55 20.52
N ARG A 2 -10.74 15.24 20.75
CA ARG A 2 -10.72 16.48 21.53
C ARG A 2 -10.52 17.69 20.61
N LEU A 3 -11.16 18.81 20.94
CA LEU A 3 -11.04 20.06 20.20
C LEU A 3 -10.70 21.20 21.14
N LEU A 4 -9.84 22.09 20.68
CA LEU A 4 -9.46 23.31 21.37
C LEU A 4 -10.47 24.42 21.10
N ASN A 5 -10.97 25.08 22.14
CA ASN A 5 -11.84 26.24 22.00
C ASN A 5 -11.03 27.50 21.67
N THR A 6 -11.46 28.26 20.67
CA THR A 6 -10.72 29.42 20.15
C THR A 6 -10.79 30.67 21.04
N ASP A 7 -11.73 30.74 22.00
CA ASP A 7 -11.92 31.87 22.90
C ASP A 7 -11.14 31.74 24.21
N ASN A 8 -11.23 30.56 24.85
CA ASN A 8 -10.68 30.33 26.19
C ASN A 8 -9.52 29.34 26.22
N PHE A 9 -9.12 28.77 25.06
CA PHE A 9 -8.04 27.79 24.95
C PHE A 9 -8.25 26.52 25.79
N GLU A 10 -9.50 26.21 26.16
CA GLU A 10 -9.82 24.94 26.84
C GLU A 10 -9.98 23.82 25.81
N VAL A 11 -9.41 22.66 26.12
CA VAL A 11 -9.59 21.44 25.34
C VAL A 11 -10.85 20.71 25.82
N LYS A 12 -11.80 20.47 24.91
CA LYS A 12 -13.06 19.76 25.20
C LYS A 12 -13.14 18.47 24.40
N GLU A 13 -13.66 17.43 25.03
CA GLU A 13 -13.86 16.13 24.40
C GLU A 13 -15.24 16.03 23.74
N PHE A 14 -15.24 15.50 22.52
CA PHE A 14 -16.43 15.28 21.71
C PHE A 14 -16.41 13.85 21.17
N ARG A 15 -17.60 13.23 21.06
CA ARG A 15 -17.77 12.00 20.29
C ARG A 15 -17.56 12.30 18.80
N ASP A 16 -16.95 11.37 18.06
CA ASP A 16 -16.57 11.59 16.66
C ASP A 16 -17.77 11.82 15.70
N ASP A 17 -18.96 11.32 16.07
CA ASP A 17 -20.20 11.51 15.31
C ASP A 17 -20.99 12.75 15.76
N GLY A 18 -20.59 13.38 16.87
CA GLY A 18 -21.24 14.57 17.45
C GLY A 18 -20.35 15.81 17.49
N ALA A 19 -19.21 15.80 16.78
CA ALA A 19 -18.26 16.90 16.79
C ALA A 19 -18.86 18.17 16.13
N PRO A 20 -18.78 19.35 16.77
CA PRO A 20 -19.24 20.60 16.19
C PRO A 20 -18.35 21.02 15.02
N ARG A 21 -18.78 21.96 14.17
CA ARG A 21 -17.93 22.47 13.07
C ARG A 21 -16.60 23.01 13.61
N TYR A 22 -15.49 22.49 13.11
CA TYR A 22 -14.14 22.86 13.54
C TYR A 22 -13.20 23.11 12.34
N ALA A 23 -12.14 23.88 12.60
CA ALA A 23 -10.98 24.01 11.73
C ALA A 23 -9.85 23.08 12.19
N ILE A 24 -8.95 22.70 11.30
CA ILE A 24 -7.81 21.84 11.64
C ILE A 24 -6.48 22.53 11.29
N LEU A 25 -5.47 22.38 12.13
CA LEU A 25 -4.12 22.90 11.88
C LEU A 25 -3.20 21.76 11.41
N SER A 26 -2.61 21.93 10.23
CA SER A 26 -1.46 21.16 9.75
C SER A 26 -0.21 22.02 9.92
N HIS A 27 0.78 21.54 10.67
CA HIS A 27 2.01 22.30 10.92
C HIS A 27 3.22 21.38 11.11
N THR A 28 4.41 21.96 10.97
CA THR A 28 5.71 21.34 11.29
C THR A 28 6.04 21.54 12.77
N TRP A 29 6.39 20.45 13.46
CA TRP A 29 6.78 20.50 14.86
C TRP A 29 8.15 21.15 15.02
N ASP A 30 8.28 21.97 16.06
CA ASP A 30 9.53 22.64 16.47
C ASP A 30 9.88 22.30 17.93
N GLU A 31 11.03 22.72 18.43
CA GLU A 31 11.58 22.32 19.74
C GLU A 31 10.73 22.79 20.95
N GLU A 32 9.82 23.77 20.77
CA GLU A 32 8.99 24.36 21.83
C GLU A 32 7.48 24.28 21.54
N GLU A 33 7.01 23.17 20.96
CA GLU A 33 5.57 22.95 20.74
C GLU A 33 4.77 22.81 22.03
N LEU A 34 3.50 23.21 21.94
CA LEU A 34 2.55 23.11 23.03
C LEU A 34 1.97 21.70 23.10
N THR A 35 2.16 20.99 24.21
CA THR A 35 1.62 19.64 24.39
C THR A 35 0.25 19.66 25.09
N PHE A 36 -0.51 18.56 25.01
CA PHE A 36 -1.75 18.40 25.77
C PHE A 36 -1.56 18.67 27.27
N GLN A 37 -0.45 18.21 27.87
CA GLN A 37 -0.17 18.45 29.29
C GLN A 37 0.12 19.92 29.60
N ASP A 38 0.72 20.65 28.65
CA ASP A 38 0.93 22.08 28.81
C ASP A 38 -0.40 22.82 28.85
N MET A 39 -1.43 22.34 28.15
CA MET A 39 -2.77 22.95 28.16
C MET A 39 -3.49 22.82 29.50
N GLU A 40 -3.12 21.82 30.31
CA GLU A 40 -3.67 21.62 31.67
C GLU A 40 -2.89 22.38 32.75
N GLY A 41 -1.70 22.91 32.41
CA GLY A 41 -0.79 23.60 33.34
C GLY A 41 -0.95 25.13 33.37
N THR A 42 -0.40 25.77 34.41
CA THR A 42 -0.51 27.24 34.64
C THR A 42 0.61 28.10 34.04
N HIS A 43 1.71 27.51 33.55
CA HIS A 43 2.91 28.23 33.09
C HIS A 43 3.22 28.03 31.59
N VAL A 44 2.31 28.47 30.73
CA VAL A 44 2.32 28.13 29.29
C VAL A 44 2.70 29.32 28.37
N VAL A 45 2.59 30.55 28.89
CA VAL A 45 2.57 31.79 28.11
C VAL A 45 3.90 32.12 27.40
N ASN A 46 5.03 31.57 27.90
CA ASN A 46 6.37 31.90 27.40
C ASN A 46 6.89 30.94 26.31
N LYS A 47 6.18 29.86 25.98
CA LYS A 47 6.61 28.91 24.92
C LYS A 47 6.31 29.48 23.53
N LYS A 48 7.19 29.27 22.55
CA LYS A 48 6.91 29.62 21.14
C LYS A 48 5.66 28.93 20.59
N GLY A 49 5.43 27.66 20.97
CA GLY A 49 4.23 26.91 20.59
C GLY A 49 2.92 27.57 21.06
N TYR A 50 2.93 28.27 22.19
CA TYR A 50 1.76 29.02 22.66
C TYR A 50 1.37 30.15 21.70
N GLN A 51 2.35 30.87 21.15
CA GLN A 51 2.09 31.91 20.16
C GLN A 51 1.54 31.33 18.84
N LYS A 52 2.03 30.16 18.42
CA LYS A 52 1.53 29.43 17.25
C LYS A 52 0.05 29.04 17.43
N VAL A 53 -0.30 28.44 18.56
CA VAL A 53 -1.68 28.06 18.91
C VAL A 53 -2.59 29.30 19.01
N LYS A 54 -2.13 30.37 19.66
CA LYS A 54 -2.87 31.64 19.80
C LYS A 54 -3.19 32.27 18.45
N ARG A 55 -2.22 32.31 17.53
CA ARG A 55 -2.41 32.83 16.18
C ARG A 55 -3.35 31.95 15.36
N CYS A 56 -3.22 30.62 15.45
CA CYS A 56 -4.15 29.69 14.83
C CYS A 56 -5.60 29.92 15.29
N CYS A 57 -5.82 30.02 16.59
CA CYS A 57 -7.16 30.29 17.14
C CYS A 57 -7.70 31.65 16.69
N SER A 58 -6.84 32.66 16.54
CA SER A 58 -7.22 33.98 16.05
C SER A 58 -7.69 33.94 14.59
N VAL A 59 -6.98 33.19 13.72
CA VAL A 59 -7.36 32.99 12.31
C VAL A 59 -8.65 32.17 12.22
N ALA A 60 -8.74 31.05 12.94
CA ALA A 60 -9.95 30.23 12.97
C ALA A 60 -11.17 31.02 13.46
N LYS A 61 -11.00 31.88 14.47
CA LYS A 61 -12.06 32.76 14.98
C LYS A 61 -12.48 33.82 13.97
N ALA A 62 -11.54 34.41 13.24
CA ALA A 62 -11.84 35.37 12.17
C ALA A 62 -12.68 34.72 11.04
N ASP A 63 -12.43 33.44 10.76
CA ASP A 63 -13.18 32.65 9.80
C ASP A 63 -14.49 32.03 10.37
N GLY A 64 -14.83 32.34 11.63
CA GLY A 64 -16.08 31.96 12.27
C GLY A 64 -16.09 30.61 13.01
N PHE A 65 -14.92 30.00 13.23
CA PHE A 65 -14.79 28.72 13.94
C PHE A 65 -14.59 28.90 15.45
N LYS A 66 -15.43 28.23 16.24
CA LYS A 66 -15.32 28.18 17.72
C LYS A 66 -14.35 27.12 18.23
N HIS A 67 -14.04 26.14 17.39
CA HIS A 67 -13.21 24.99 17.76
C HIS A 67 -12.15 24.75 16.69
N VAL A 68 -10.95 24.40 17.14
CA VAL A 68 -9.83 24.01 16.29
C VAL A 68 -9.23 22.70 16.79
N TRP A 69 -8.83 21.83 15.86
CA TRP A 69 -8.06 20.64 16.18
C TRP A 69 -6.58 20.87 15.88
N ILE A 70 -5.72 20.52 16.83
CA ILE A 70 -4.27 20.61 16.73
C ILE A 70 -3.68 19.35 17.36
N ASP A 71 -2.95 18.55 16.59
CA ASP A 71 -2.40 17.25 16.99
C ASP A 71 -1.51 17.29 18.25
N THR A 72 -0.74 18.37 18.43
CA THR A 72 0.13 18.56 19.60
C THR A 72 -0.66 18.83 20.89
N CYS A 73 -1.80 19.51 20.78
CA CYS A 73 -2.61 19.97 21.92
C CYS A 73 -3.86 19.12 22.17
N CYS A 74 -4.34 18.37 21.19
CA CYS A 74 -5.62 17.65 21.24
C CYS A 74 -5.45 16.13 21.38
N ILE A 75 -4.22 15.62 21.37
CA ILE A 75 -3.90 14.20 21.56
C ILE A 75 -2.98 14.07 22.76
N ASP A 76 -3.34 13.20 23.70
CA ASP A 76 -2.41 12.77 24.74
C ASP A 76 -1.45 11.70 24.19
N LYS A 77 -0.26 12.17 23.80
CA LYS A 77 0.81 11.31 23.25
C LYS A 77 1.45 10.38 24.30
N ARG A 78 1.14 10.49 25.60
CA ARG A 78 1.61 9.57 26.64
C ARG A 78 0.77 8.30 26.72
N SER A 79 -0.50 8.39 26.32
CA SER A 79 -1.38 7.23 26.21
C SER A 79 -1.16 6.56 24.86
N SER A 80 -0.46 5.42 24.85
CA SER A 80 -0.22 4.65 23.62
C SER A 80 -1.51 4.20 22.94
N THR A 81 -2.57 3.96 23.72
CA THR A 81 -3.91 3.60 23.23
C THR A 81 -4.54 4.78 22.50
N GLU A 82 -4.55 5.95 23.13
CA GLU A 82 -5.11 7.18 22.54
C GLU A 82 -4.32 7.61 21.29
N LEU A 83 -2.99 7.53 21.34
CA LEU A 83 -2.15 7.85 20.19
C LEU A 83 -2.46 6.93 18.99
N THR A 84 -2.67 5.64 19.23
CA THR A 84 -3.00 4.68 18.17
C THR A 84 -4.39 4.93 17.60
N GLU A 85 -5.38 5.17 18.45
CA GLU A 85 -6.75 5.52 18.04
C GLU A 85 -6.77 6.84 17.25
N ALA A 86 -6.01 7.83 17.69
CA ALA A 86 -5.87 9.11 17.01
C ALA A 86 -5.22 8.96 15.64
N ILE A 87 -4.14 8.17 15.52
CA ILE A 87 -3.50 7.87 14.23
C ILE A 87 -4.49 7.22 13.26
N ASN A 88 -5.26 6.24 13.73
CA ASN A 88 -6.25 5.55 12.90
C ASN A 88 -7.44 6.46 12.50
N SER A 89 -7.71 7.52 13.27
CA SER A 89 -8.84 8.42 13.04
C SER A 89 -8.44 9.73 12.33
N MET A 90 -7.15 10.00 12.21
CA MET A 90 -6.64 11.32 11.80
C MET A 90 -7.09 11.73 10.40
N TYR A 91 -7.09 10.80 9.44
CA TYR A 91 -7.58 11.06 8.08
C TYR A 91 -9.02 11.59 8.11
N ARG A 92 -9.90 10.90 8.85
CA ARG A 92 -11.31 11.28 9.02
C ARG A 92 -11.47 12.64 9.71
N TRP A 93 -10.58 12.95 10.65
CA TRP A 93 -10.57 14.25 11.32
C TRP A 93 -10.13 15.39 10.39
N TYR A 94 -9.20 15.14 9.48
CA TYR A 94 -8.85 16.09 8.41
C TYR A 94 -9.97 16.23 7.38
N GLU A 95 -10.64 15.14 7.01
CA GLU A 95 -11.76 15.14 6.06
C GLU A 95 -12.98 15.89 6.57
N LYS A 96 -13.40 15.63 7.82
CA LYS A 96 -14.56 16.30 8.45
C LYS A 96 -14.28 17.77 8.81
N ALA A 97 -13.01 18.19 8.84
CA ALA A 97 -12.67 19.58 9.09
C ALA A 97 -13.17 20.49 7.95
N GLN A 98 -13.77 21.62 8.32
CA GLN A 98 -14.32 22.55 7.32
C GLN A 98 -13.22 23.31 6.57
N VAL A 99 -12.07 23.50 7.22
CA VAL A 99 -10.87 24.10 6.65
C VAL A 99 -9.64 23.50 7.34
N CYS A 100 -8.62 23.21 6.53
CA CYS A 100 -7.29 22.86 6.99
C CYS A 100 -6.36 24.06 6.78
N TYR A 101 -5.83 24.61 7.87
CA TYR A 101 -4.78 25.62 7.81
C TYR A 101 -3.43 24.90 7.74
N ALA A 102 -2.78 24.92 6.58
CA ALA A 102 -1.42 24.44 6.41
C ALA A 102 -0.46 25.59 6.76
N TYR A 103 0.19 25.52 7.92
CA TYR A 103 1.12 26.55 8.39
C TYR A 103 2.57 26.19 8.01
N LEU A 104 3.22 27.09 7.27
CA LEU A 104 4.58 26.97 6.76
C LEU A 104 5.46 27.94 7.52
N ASP A 105 6.29 27.42 8.42
CA ASP A 105 7.17 28.24 9.28
C ASP A 105 8.39 28.81 8.54
N ASP A 106 8.67 28.30 7.35
CA ASP A 106 9.82 28.60 6.50
C ASP A 106 9.49 29.42 5.25
N VAL A 107 8.22 29.84 5.08
CA VAL A 107 7.76 30.65 3.94
C VAL A 107 7.17 31.98 4.45
N THR A 108 7.51 33.09 3.80
CA THR A 108 6.98 34.42 4.17
C THR A 108 5.87 34.84 3.20
N GLY A 109 4.63 34.99 3.66
CA GLY A 109 3.48 35.26 2.78
C GLY A 109 3.53 36.61 2.05
N GLY A 110 4.14 37.63 2.62
CA GLY A 110 4.23 38.99 2.06
C GLY A 110 5.39 39.27 1.08
N GLY A 111 6.07 38.26 0.54
CA GLY A 111 7.30 38.41 -0.25
C GLY A 111 7.13 38.71 -1.75
N ASN A 112 8.24 39.00 -2.42
CA ASN A 112 8.30 39.14 -3.88
C ASN A 112 7.95 37.80 -4.56
N ARG A 113 7.19 37.84 -5.66
CA ARG A 113 6.46 36.66 -6.16
C ARG A 113 7.33 35.46 -6.56
N GLU A 114 8.39 35.68 -7.33
CA GLU A 114 9.29 34.61 -7.76
C GLU A 114 10.01 33.97 -6.56
N HIS A 115 10.28 34.78 -5.53
CA HIS A 115 10.87 34.31 -4.28
C HIS A 115 9.86 33.47 -3.47
N LEU A 116 8.59 33.87 -3.45
CA LEU A 116 7.51 33.15 -2.78
C LEU A 116 7.23 31.78 -3.41
N GLU A 117 7.18 31.69 -4.75
CA GLU A 117 6.99 30.41 -5.45
C GLU A 117 8.15 29.43 -5.15
N PHE A 118 9.38 29.94 -5.10
CA PHE A 118 10.57 29.15 -4.77
C PHE A 118 10.64 28.70 -3.31
N GLU A 119 10.35 29.60 -2.36
CA GLU A 119 10.30 29.27 -0.93
C GLU A 119 9.19 28.25 -0.64
N PHE A 120 8.01 28.43 -1.24
CA PHE A 120 6.89 27.52 -1.10
C PHE A 120 7.24 26.11 -1.57
N ALA A 121 7.80 25.95 -2.77
CA ALA A 121 8.17 24.64 -3.33
C ALA A 121 9.25 23.91 -2.51
N LYS A 122 10.09 24.65 -1.77
CA LYS A 122 11.15 24.09 -0.92
C LYS A 122 10.76 23.89 0.54
N SER A 123 9.52 24.21 0.90
CA SER A 123 9.11 24.14 2.30
C SER A 123 9.28 22.74 2.87
N ARG A 124 9.76 22.67 4.12
CA ARG A 124 9.83 21.45 4.93
C ARG A 124 8.47 20.80 5.12
N TRP A 125 7.39 21.55 4.93
CA TRP A 125 6.04 21.00 4.95
C TRP A 125 5.84 19.92 3.88
N PHE A 126 6.45 20.06 2.70
CA PHE A 126 6.32 19.08 1.60
C PHE A 126 7.19 17.82 1.74
N THR A 127 8.19 17.83 2.61
CA THR A 127 9.15 16.73 2.75
C THR A 127 8.76 15.70 3.83
N ARG A 128 7.56 15.82 4.40
CA ARG A 128 7.08 14.96 5.51
C ARG A 128 6.19 13.82 5.00
N GLY A 129 6.24 12.69 5.70
CA GLY A 129 5.44 11.51 5.37
C GLY A 129 3.93 11.67 5.55
N TRP A 130 3.50 12.66 6.35
CA TRP A 130 2.08 12.89 6.68
C TRP A 130 1.42 14.01 5.87
N THR A 131 2.19 14.72 5.05
CA THR A 131 1.70 15.87 4.25
C THR A 131 0.60 15.50 3.28
N LEU A 132 0.67 14.28 2.71
CA LEU A 132 -0.26 13.86 1.68
C LEU A 132 -1.70 13.82 2.20
N GLN A 133 -1.95 13.14 3.32
CA GLN A 133 -3.27 13.08 3.95
C GLN A 133 -3.77 14.47 4.38
N GLU A 134 -2.90 15.33 4.89
CA GLU A 134 -3.23 16.69 5.35
C GLU A 134 -3.63 17.60 4.18
N LEU A 135 -3.19 17.24 2.96
CA LEU A 135 -3.52 17.92 1.70
C LEU A 135 -4.75 17.31 0.99
N ILE A 136 -4.92 15.99 1.04
CA ILE A 136 -5.94 15.27 0.25
C ILE A 136 -7.24 15.00 1.02
N ALA A 137 -7.17 14.85 2.35
CA ALA A 137 -8.36 14.54 3.15
C ALA A 137 -9.28 15.77 3.29
N PRO A 138 -8.78 16.97 3.65
CA PRO A 138 -9.64 18.14 3.78
C PRO A 138 -10.23 18.58 2.44
N SER A 139 -11.48 19.04 2.47
CA SER A 139 -12.12 19.64 1.30
C SER A 139 -11.47 20.98 0.91
N ASN A 140 -11.02 21.74 1.91
CA ASN A 140 -10.42 23.07 1.72
C ASN A 140 -9.12 23.19 2.52
N VAL A 141 -8.02 23.52 1.83
CA VAL A 141 -6.69 23.72 2.44
C VAL A 141 -6.25 25.15 2.16
N VAL A 142 -5.90 25.88 3.24
CA VAL A 142 -5.43 27.26 3.20
C VAL A 142 -3.99 27.30 3.69
N PHE A 143 -3.08 27.70 2.81
CA PHE A 143 -1.66 27.85 3.14
C PHE A 143 -1.40 29.19 3.82
N LEU A 144 -0.72 29.16 4.97
CA LEU A 144 -0.38 30.32 5.79
C LEU A 144 1.14 30.38 5.94
N GLY A 145 1.75 31.53 5.65
CA GLY A 145 3.16 31.77 5.90
C GLY A 145 3.48 31.97 7.39
N LYS A 146 4.76 32.14 7.71
CA LYS A 146 5.28 32.44 9.05
C LYS A 146 4.64 33.68 9.69
N ASP A 147 4.19 34.62 8.87
CA ASP A 147 3.48 35.85 9.20
C ASP A 147 1.97 35.66 9.43
N TRP A 148 1.46 34.42 9.32
CA TRP A 148 0.03 34.06 9.36
C TRP A 148 -0.80 34.74 8.25
N VAL A 149 -0.14 35.13 7.16
CA VAL A 149 -0.76 35.69 5.96
C VAL A 149 -1.02 34.55 4.98
N LYS A 150 -2.19 34.58 4.34
CA LYS A 150 -2.58 33.60 3.32
C LYS A 150 -1.66 33.70 2.11
N ILE A 151 -1.05 32.58 1.74
CA ILE A 151 -0.23 32.47 0.53
C ILE A 151 -1.17 32.34 -0.68
N VAL A 152 -1.08 33.27 -1.61
CA VAL A 152 -1.84 33.27 -2.87
C VAL A 152 -0.85 33.34 -4.03
N LEU A 153 -0.75 32.26 -4.80
CA LEU A 153 0.03 32.20 -6.03
C LEU A 153 -0.95 32.46 -7.21
N SER A 154 -0.60 33.26 -8.22
CA SER A 154 -1.53 33.56 -9.33
C SER A 154 -0.83 33.77 -10.66
N GLN A 155 -0.92 32.86 -11.64
CA GLN A 155 -0.48 33.17 -13.02
C GLN A 155 -1.52 33.98 -13.81
N CYS A 156 -1.00 34.68 -14.82
CA CYS A 156 -1.67 35.64 -15.70
C CYS A 156 -3.15 35.27 -16.02
N GLY A 157 -4.07 36.14 -15.60
CA GLY A 157 -5.46 36.15 -16.08
C GLY A 157 -6.51 35.36 -15.29
N SER A 158 -6.14 34.54 -14.30
CA SER A 158 -7.11 33.97 -13.34
C SER A 158 -6.41 33.52 -12.04
N PRO A 159 -7.06 33.64 -10.87
CA PRO A 159 -6.41 33.36 -9.58
C PRO A 159 -6.20 31.85 -9.42
N LEU A 160 -4.98 31.37 -9.74
CA LEU A 160 -4.73 29.95 -9.85
C LEU A 160 -4.45 29.23 -8.52
N TYR A 161 -4.22 29.93 -7.41
CA TYR A 161 -4.08 29.30 -6.10
C TYR A 161 -4.89 30.03 -5.02
N THR A 162 -6.22 29.91 -5.12
CA THR A 162 -7.13 30.25 -4.01
C THR A 162 -7.80 29.01 -3.41
N SER A 163 -7.66 27.84 -4.04
CA SER A 163 -8.28 26.58 -3.61
C SER A 163 -7.37 25.36 -3.81
N SER A 164 -7.54 24.35 -2.94
CA SER A 164 -6.82 23.06 -2.90
C SER A 164 -6.86 22.25 -4.20
N GLU A 165 -7.72 22.61 -5.14
CA GLU A 165 -7.93 21.90 -6.41
C GLU A 165 -6.77 22.08 -7.41
N SER A 166 -6.08 23.22 -7.39
CA SER A 166 -4.98 23.53 -8.32
C SER A 166 -3.68 22.81 -7.93
N ILE A 167 -3.33 22.78 -6.64
CA ILE A 167 -2.15 22.06 -6.13
C ILE A 167 -2.33 20.54 -6.28
N ARG A 168 -3.56 20.03 -6.13
CA ARG A 168 -3.85 18.63 -6.44
C ARG A 168 -3.52 18.28 -7.89
N ARG A 169 -3.73 19.19 -8.87
CA ARG A 169 -3.37 18.92 -10.28
C ARG A 169 -1.86 18.83 -10.48
N ASP A 170 -1.10 19.79 -9.95
CA ASP A 170 0.36 19.81 -10.10
C ASP A 170 1.08 18.70 -9.32
N PHE A 171 0.54 18.29 -8.16
CA PHE A 171 1.10 17.18 -7.37
C PHE A 171 0.88 15.80 -8.02
N TYR A 172 -0.15 15.65 -8.87
CA TYR A 172 -0.30 14.45 -9.70
C TYR A 172 0.68 14.42 -10.89
N ASP A 173 1.23 15.57 -11.30
CA ASP A 173 2.21 15.68 -12.38
C ASP A 173 3.67 15.66 -11.87
N MET A 174 3.93 15.99 -10.60
CA MET A 174 5.27 15.90 -9.99
C MET A 174 5.55 14.51 -9.41
N GLY A 175 6.11 13.63 -10.25
CA GLY A 175 6.90 12.49 -9.76
C GLY A 175 8.17 12.95 -9.02
N PRO A 176 8.84 12.06 -8.27
CA PRO A 176 9.99 12.42 -7.45
C PRO A 176 11.22 12.58 -8.35
N SER A 177 11.44 13.80 -8.85
CA SER A 177 12.74 14.46 -9.04
C SER A 177 12.56 15.67 -9.93
N GLY A 178 13.06 16.81 -9.46
CA GLY A 178 13.32 17.94 -10.33
C GLY A 178 14.40 17.57 -11.34
N THR A 179 13.98 17.19 -12.54
CA THR A 179 14.78 17.33 -13.75
C THR A 179 13.85 17.86 -14.82
N SER A 180 14.09 19.12 -15.18
CA SER A 180 13.55 19.78 -16.36
C SER A 180 13.73 18.91 -17.61
N GLY A 181 12.62 18.64 -18.29
CA GLY A 181 12.62 18.19 -19.68
C GLY A 181 12.92 16.71 -19.87
N GLU A 182 11.87 15.88 -19.80
CA GLU A 182 11.64 14.77 -20.74
C GLU A 182 10.29 14.11 -20.44
N SER A 183 9.31 14.36 -21.33
CA SER A 183 8.27 13.43 -21.77
C SER A 183 7.73 12.39 -20.77
N GLY A 184 7.29 12.82 -19.58
CA GLY A 184 6.49 11.99 -18.69
C GLY A 184 5.07 11.87 -19.24
N LEU A 185 4.66 10.64 -19.54
CA LEU A 185 3.32 10.31 -20.01
C LEU A 185 2.29 10.73 -18.95
N ALA A 186 1.74 11.94 -19.08
CA ALA A 186 0.70 12.45 -18.20
C ALA A 186 -0.44 11.43 -18.14
N ILE A 187 -0.75 10.93 -16.94
CA ILE A 187 -1.97 10.17 -16.68
C ILE A 187 -3.12 11.17 -16.81
N ARG A 188 -3.52 11.41 -18.06
CA ARG A 188 -4.71 12.16 -18.43
C ARG A 188 -5.85 11.52 -17.67
N ARG A 189 -6.43 12.22 -16.67
CA ARG A 189 -7.69 11.80 -16.05
C ARG A 189 -8.63 11.42 -17.18
N ILE A 190 -9.04 10.16 -17.23
CA ILE A 190 -10.15 9.75 -18.08
C ILE A 190 -11.38 10.47 -17.50
N THR A 191 -11.67 11.63 -18.07
CA THR A 191 -12.97 12.27 -17.95
C THR A 191 -13.98 11.30 -18.56
N THR A 192 -14.78 10.67 -17.70
CA THR A 192 -15.90 9.84 -18.15
C THR A 192 -16.77 10.64 -19.13
N PRO A 193 -17.31 10.02 -20.19
CA PRO A 193 -18.26 10.71 -21.05
C PRO A 193 -19.41 11.26 -20.20
N ARG A 194 -19.69 12.56 -20.36
CA ARG A 194 -20.82 13.22 -19.72
C ARG A 194 -22.01 13.15 -20.66
N LEU A 195 -23.19 12.84 -20.15
CA LEU A 195 -24.43 12.92 -20.93
C LEU A 195 -24.66 14.38 -21.34
N GLY A 196 -24.53 14.71 -22.63
CA GLY A 196 -24.82 16.05 -23.17
C GLY A 196 -23.64 17.01 -23.34
N GLY A 197 -22.40 16.57 -23.08
CA GLY A 197 -21.21 17.44 -23.21
C GLY A 197 -21.10 18.51 -22.11
N GLY A 198 -19.87 18.85 -21.72
CA GLY A 198 -19.56 19.98 -20.83
C GLY A 198 -20.05 19.89 -19.39
N GLU A 199 -21.36 19.87 -19.15
CA GLU A 199 -22.02 20.07 -17.85
C GLU A 199 -22.89 18.89 -17.38
N GLY A 200 -22.98 17.81 -18.18
CA GLY A 200 -23.80 16.64 -17.85
C GLY A 200 -23.34 15.78 -16.67
N GLN A 201 -24.30 15.12 -16.01
CA GLN A 201 -24.08 14.11 -14.98
C GLN A 201 -23.16 12.99 -15.51
N ARG A 202 -22.25 12.49 -14.65
CA ARG A 202 -21.28 11.48 -15.06
C ARG A 202 -22.00 10.15 -15.28
N LEU A 203 -21.64 9.39 -16.32
CA LEU A 203 -22.21 8.06 -16.56
C LEU A 203 -22.05 7.08 -15.38
N CYS A 204 -21.03 7.28 -14.52
CA CYS A 204 -20.85 6.52 -13.28
C CYS A 204 -21.86 6.85 -12.16
N GLU A 205 -22.70 7.86 -12.37
CA GLU A 205 -23.75 8.37 -11.48
C GLU A 205 -25.14 8.26 -12.15
N ASP A 206 -25.27 7.63 -13.33
CA ASP A 206 -26.54 7.44 -14.06
C ASP A 206 -27.55 6.63 -13.21
N GLU A 207 -28.83 6.98 -13.23
CA GLU A 207 -29.90 6.29 -12.47
C GLU A 207 -30.10 4.82 -12.89
N ARG A 208 -29.73 4.46 -14.11
CA ARG A 208 -29.89 3.08 -14.61
C ARG A 208 -28.79 2.18 -14.07
N PHE A 209 -29.18 1.22 -13.22
CA PHE A 209 -28.30 0.19 -12.64
C PHE A 209 -27.31 -0.41 -13.63
N ARG A 210 -27.76 -0.86 -14.83
CA ARG A 210 -26.89 -1.50 -15.83
C ARG A 210 -25.80 -0.57 -16.38
N VAL A 211 -26.12 0.71 -16.60
CA VAL A 211 -25.16 1.70 -17.12
C VAL A 211 -24.17 2.06 -16.03
N ARG A 212 -24.66 2.31 -14.82
CA ARG A 212 -23.83 2.60 -13.64
C ARG A 212 -22.83 1.48 -13.35
N LEU A 213 -23.32 0.24 -13.32
CA LEU A 213 -22.52 -0.97 -13.09
C LEU A 213 -21.42 -1.12 -14.16
N LEU A 214 -21.78 -1.06 -15.45
CA LEU A 214 -20.79 -1.17 -16.54
C LEU A 214 -19.75 -0.05 -16.52
N THR A 215 -20.16 1.19 -16.30
CA THR A 215 -19.24 2.34 -16.34
C THR A 215 -18.30 2.36 -15.14
N ARG A 216 -18.79 1.99 -13.94
CA ARG A 216 -17.95 1.85 -12.73
C ARG A 216 -16.97 0.69 -12.89
N GLY A 217 -17.43 -0.46 -13.39
CA GLY A 217 -16.57 -1.61 -13.69
C GLY A 217 -15.45 -1.26 -14.68
N LEU A 218 -15.78 -0.73 -15.85
CA LEU A 218 -14.80 -0.37 -16.89
C LEU A 218 -13.77 0.64 -16.39
N ARG A 219 -14.20 1.66 -15.64
CA ARG A 219 -13.29 2.65 -15.06
C ARG A 219 -12.31 2.01 -14.08
N ARG A 220 -12.82 1.13 -13.21
CA ARG A 220 -12.00 0.45 -12.20
C ARG A 220 -10.99 -0.48 -12.85
N THR A 221 -11.45 -1.34 -13.76
CA THR A 221 -10.57 -2.24 -14.52
C THR A 221 -9.48 -1.46 -15.24
N TRP A 222 -9.81 -0.31 -15.86
CA TRP A 222 -8.79 0.54 -16.48
C TRP A 222 -7.78 1.11 -15.48
N GLN A 223 -8.24 1.57 -14.30
CA GLN A 223 -7.34 2.09 -13.27
C GLN A 223 -6.36 1.01 -12.78
N VAL A 224 -6.84 -0.21 -12.58
CA VAL A 224 -6.02 -1.37 -12.20
C VAL A 224 -5.05 -1.75 -13.31
N LEU A 225 -5.45 -1.66 -14.58
CA LEU A 225 -4.59 -1.95 -15.73
C LEU A 225 -3.48 -0.90 -15.95
N VAL A 226 -3.69 0.35 -15.55
CA VAL A 226 -2.72 1.45 -15.74
C VAL A 226 -1.91 1.76 -14.47
N SER A 227 -2.21 1.12 -13.33
CA SER A 227 -1.56 1.42 -12.04
C SER A 227 -0.09 1.03 -11.97
N ASP A 228 0.28 -0.11 -12.57
CA ASP A 228 1.60 -0.71 -12.38
C ASP A 228 2.37 -0.89 -13.68
N TYR A 229 3.67 -0.59 -13.63
CA TYR A 229 4.60 -0.76 -14.76
C TYR A 229 4.71 -2.22 -15.25
N ILE A 230 4.42 -3.20 -14.37
CA ILE A 230 4.44 -4.62 -14.71
C ILE A 230 3.32 -4.94 -15.71
N ASN A 231 2.24 -4.15 -15.77
CA ASN A 231 1.11 -4.39 -16.66
C ASN A 231 1.47 -4.31 -18.16
N VAL A 232 2.64 -3.78 -18.51
CA VAL A 232 3.21 -3.91 -19.86
C VAL A 232 3.33 -5.38 -20.29
N LEU A 233 3.56 -6.28 -19.33
CA LEU A 233 3.65 -7.73 -19.57
C LEU A 233 2.28 -8.39 -19.80
N LEU A 234 1.15 -7.68 -19.69
CA LEU A 234 -0.17 -8.24 -20.00
C LEU A 234 -0.31 -8.68 -21.46
N VAL A 235 0.53 -8.16 -22.36
CA VAL A 235 0.62 -8.64 -23.74
C VAL A 235 0.97 -10.14 -23.81
N PHE A 236 1.66 -10.66 -22.79
CA PHE A 236 1.99 -12.09 -22.71
C PHE A 236 0.81 -12.96 -22.33
N VAL A 237 -0.30 -12.42 -21.83
CA VAL A 237 -1.51 -13.21 -21.52
C VAL A 237 -2.14 -13.79 -22.78
N PRO A 238 -2.59 -13.00 -23.77
CA PRO A 238 -3.11 -13.56 -25.01
C PRO A 238 -2.02 -14.33 -25.79
N LEU A 239 -0.77 -13.88 -25.74
CA LEU A 239 0.34 -14.55 -26.41
C LEU A 239 0.64 -15.93 -25.81
N GLY A 240 0.61 -16.07 -24.49
CA GLY A 240 0.84 -17.34 -23.78
C GLY A 240 -0.26 -18.35 -24.03
N ILE A 241 -1.53 -17.89 -24.03
CA ILE A 241 -2.68 -18.72 -24.39
C ILE A 241 -2.60 -19.14 -25.86
N ALA A 242 -2.30 -18.22 -26.78
CA ALA A 242 -2.13 -18.53 -28.20
C ALA A 242 -0.97 -19.51 -28.44
N ALA A 243 0.18 -19.30 -27.78
CA ALA A 243 1.33 -20.18 -27.88
C ALA A 243 1.00 -21.60 -27.40
N GLY A 244 0.25 -21.73 -26.30
CA GLY A 244 -0.22 -23.02 -25.80
C GLY A 244 -1.23 -23.70 -26.72
N ALA A 245 -2.23 -22.95 -27.21
CA ALA A 245 -3.29 -23.47 -28.08
C ALA A 245 -2.78 -23.83 -29.50
N MET A 246 -1.80 -23.10 -30.02
CA MET A 246 -1.18 -23.36 -31.32
C MET A 246 0.02 -24.32 -31.22
N HIS A 247 0.26 -24.91 -30.05
CA HIS A 247 1.37 -25.85 -29.81
C HIS A 247 2.73 -25.33 -30.30
N TRP A 248 3.07 -24.09 -29.91
CA TRP A 248 4.39 -23.53 -30.18
C TRP A 248 5.49 -24.34 -29.47
N ASN A 249 6.76 -24.02 -29.76
CA ASN A 249 7.90 -24.63 -29.07
C ASN A 249 7.72 -24.54 -27.53
N PRO A 250 7.96 -25.64 -26.78
CA PRO A 250 7.79 -25.67 -25.32
C PRO A 250 8.45 -24.52 -24.57
N THR A 251 9.61 -24.07 -25.04
CA THR A 251 10.33 -22.93 -24.46
C THR A 251 9.56 -21.62 -24.59
N ALA A 252 8.96 -21.38 -25.75
CA ALA A 252 8.14 -20.19 -25.97
C ALA A 252 6.85 -20.26 -25.14
N VAL A 253 6.19 -21.42 -25.07
CA VAL A 253 5.00 -21.64 -24.24
C VAL A 253 5.31 -21.38 -22.76
N PHE A 254 6.43 -21.93 -22.25
CA PHE A 254 6.87 -21.75 -20.88
C PHE A 254 7.15 -20.28 -20.57
N VAL A 255 8.00 -19.60 -21.35
CA VAL A 255 8.39 -18.21 -21.08
C VAL A 255 7.20 -17.25 -21.19
N CYS A 256 6.35 -17.38 -22.21
CA CYS A 256 5.19 -16.51 -22.36
C CYS A 256 4.20 -16.68 -21.20
N ASN A 257 3.89 -17.93 -20.82
CA ASN A 257 2.97 -18.16 -19.71
C ASN A 257 3.58 -17.82 -18.35
N LEU A 258 4.90 -17.93 -18.16
CA LEU A 258 5.58 -17.49 -16.94
C LEU A 258 5.44 -15.97 -16.74
N LEU A 259 5.66 -15.19 -17.79
CA LEU A 259 5.48 -13.73 -17.77
C LEU A 259 4.01 -13.34 -17.62
N ALA A 260 3.10 -14.05 -18.28
CA ALA A 260 1.66 -13.86 -18.12
C ALA A 260 1.23 -14.04 -16.65
N VAL A 261 1.61 -15.17 -16.04
CA VAL A 261 1.28 -15.48 -14.64
C VAL A 261 1.90 -14.44 -13.69
N TRP A 262 3.08 -13.88 -13.99
CA TRP A 262 3.70 -12.86 -13.14
C TRP A 262 2.79 -11.63 -13.04
N THR A 263 2.40 -11.13 -14.19
CA THR A 263 1.55 -9.94 -14.29
C THR A 263 0.20 -10.17 -13.65
N LEU A 264 -0.44 -11.30 -13.97
CA LEU A 264 -1.76 -11.65 -13.44
C LEU A 264 -1.72 -11.88 -11.93
N ALA A 265 -0.64 -12.46 -11.38
CA ALA A 265 -0.48 -12.65 -9.94
C ALA A 265 -0.41 -11.31 -9.20
N ALA A 266 0.25 -10.30 -9.77
CA ALA A 266 0.29 -8.96 -9.21
C ALA A 266 -1.10 -8.31 -9.21
N LEU A 267 -1.83 -8.37 -10.33
CA LEU A 267 -3.19 -7.84 -10.43
C LEU A 267 -4.17 -8.53 -9.49
N LEU A 268 -4.14 -9.88 -9.47
CA LEU A 268 -4.98 -10.69 -8.59
C LEU A 268 -4.73 -10.32 -7.12
N ARG A 269 -3.46 -10.14 -6.73
CA ARG A 269 -3.11 -9.71 -5.37
C ARG A 269 -3.69 -8.34 -5.04
N SER A 270 -3.55 -7.35 -5.92
CA SER A 270 -4.10 -6.01 -5.69
C SER A 270 -5.63 -6.04 -5.54
N ALA A 271 -6.34 -6.74 -6.42
CA ALA A 271 -7.79 -6.90 -6.31
C ALA A 271 -8.21 -7.61 -5.01
N MET A 272 -7.43 -8.62 -4.59
CA MET A 272 -7.68 -9.38 -3.36
C MET A 272 -7.40 -8.60 -2.08
N GLU A 273 -6.53 -7.60 -2.10
CA GLU A 273 -6.29 -6.72 -0.94
C GLU A 273 -7.43 -5.69 -0.76
N GLU A 274 -8.12 -5.33 -1.84
CA GLU A 274 -9.26 -4.42 -1.80
C GLU A 274 -10.55 -5.08 -1.28
N LEU A 275 -10.70 -6.40 -1.47
CA LEU A 275 -11.90 -7.14 -1.08
C LEU A 275 -12.13 -7.17 0.46
N PRO A 276 -11.14 -7.49 1.31
CA PRO A 276 -11.27 -7.43 2.76
C PRO A 276 -11.70 -6.08 3.30
N ALA A 277 -11.24 -4.98 2.69
CA ALA A 277 -11.58 -3.62 3.10
C ALA A 277 -13.09 -3.36 2.98
N GLY A 278 -13.73 -3.91 1.95
CA GLY A 278 -15.18 -3.78 1.77
C GLY A 278 -16.02 -4.69 2.67
N LEU A 279 -15.50 -5.84 3.11
CA LEU A 279 -16.25 -6.84 3.89
C LEU A 279 -16.21 -6.60 5.40
N GLY A 280 -15.12 -6.02 5.92
CA GLY A 280 -14.95 -5.73 7.34
C GLY A 280 -14.94 -6.97 8.26
N GLY A 281 -14.59 -6.75 9.53
CA GLY A 281 -14.65 -7.76 10.59
C GLY A 281 -13.79 -9.01 10.37
N THR A 282 -14.22 -10.12 10.97
CA THR A 282 -13.51 -11.41 10.93
C THR A 282 -13.42 -12.02 9.53
N LEU A 283 -14.43 -11.78 8.68
CA LEU A 283 -14.47 -12.30 7.32
C LEU A 283 -13.40 -11.64 6.44
N GLY A 284 -13.22 -10.31 6.53
CA GLY A 284 -12.13 -9.62 5.85
C GLY A 284 -10.75 -10.13 6.29
N GLY A 285 -10.56 -10.35 7.61
CA GLY A 285 -9.31 -10.91 8.14
C GLY A 285 -9.01 -12.32 7.62
N PHE A 286 -10.01 -13.20 7.54
CA PHE A 286 -9.86 -14.54 6.98
C PHE A 286 -9.49 -14.50 5.48
N LEU A 287 -10.20 -13.70 4.69
CA LEU A 287 -9.94 -13.58 3.25
C LEU A 287 -8.55 -13.00 2.98
N ASN A 288 -8.07 -12.08 3.81
CA ASN A 288 -6.71 -11.56 3.72
C ASN A 288 -5.64 -12.65 3.95
N VAL A 289 -5.88 -13.54 4.93
CA VAL A 289 -4.99 -14.68 5.21
C VAL A 289 -4.98 -15.69 4.05
N THR A 290 -6.13 -15.96 3.44
CA THR A 290 -6.27 -16.93 2.36
C THR A 290 -5.77 -16.39 1.01
N PHE A 291 -6.10 -15.15 0.66
CA PHE A 291 -5.89 -14.62 -0.68
C PHE A 291 -4.57 -13.89 -0.89
N GLY A 292 -3.82 -13.59 0.17
CA GLY A 292 -2.45 -13.07 0.08
C GLY A 292 -1.48 -13.99 -0.69
N ASN A 293 -1.84 -15.26 -0.92
CA ASN A 293 -1.06 -16.21 -1.73
C ASN A 293 -1.91 -16.87 -2.83
N ALA A 294 -2.97 -16.20 -3.31
CA ALA A 294 -3.93 -16.78 -4.26
C ALA A 294 -3.28 -17.33 -5.55
N ALA A 295 -2.33 -16.60 -6.14
CA ALA A 295 -1.63 -17.07 -7.35
C ALA A 295 -0.82 -18.36 -7.10
N LEU A 296 -0.09 -18.44 -5.98
CA LEU A 296 0.62 -19.64 -5.56
C LEU A 296 -0.35 -20.82 -5.36
N ILE A 297 -1.50 -20.56 -4.73
CA ILE A 297 -2.55 -21.57 -4.53
C ILE A 297 -3.06 -22.07 -5.88
N ILE A 298 -3.41 -21.18 -6.81
CA ILE A 298 -3.94 -21.56 -8.13
C ILE A 298 -2.92 -22.40 -8.91
N VAL A 299 -1.67 -21.94 -9.00
CA VAL A 299 -0.60 -22.70 -9.69
C VAL A 299 -0.38 -24.06 -9.04
N SER A 300 -0.45 -24.13 -7.70
CA SER A 300 -0.32 -25.38 -6.94
C SER A 300 -1.49 -26.34 -7.20
N ILE A 301 -2.73 -25.84 -7.25
CA ILE A 301 -3.92 -26.65 -7.56
C ILE A 301 -3.80 -27.25 -8.96
N VAL A 302 -3.41 -26.44 -9.95
CA VAL A 302 -3.21 -26.90 -11.33
C VAL A 302 -2.12 -27.98 -11.40
N ALA A 303 -0.99 -27.77 -10.74
CA ALA A 303 0.08 -28.77 -10.67
C ALA A 303 -0.35 -30.05 -9.97
N LEU A 304 -1.10 -29.93 -8.87
CA LEU A 304 -1.59 -31.07 -8.10
C LEU A 304 -2.60 -31.91 -8.88
N ARG A 305 -3.52 -31.26 -9.60
CA ARG A 305 -4.47 -31.93 -10.50
C ARG A 305 -3.77 -32.75 -11.58
N ASN A 306 -2.62 -32.28 -12.05
CA ASN A 306 -1.81 -32.96 -13.06
C ASN A 306 -0.86 -34.01 -12.44
N GLY A 307 -1.02 -34.35 -11.16
CA GLY A 307 -0.16 -35.31 -10.46
C GLY A 307 1.28 -34.82 -10.23
N LYS A 308 1.57 -33.54 -10.48
CA LYS A 308 2.92 -32.96 -10.36
C LYS A 308 3.20 -32.50 -8.91
N ILE A 309 3.09 -33.44 -7.97
CA ILE A 309 3.25 -33.22 -6.52
C ILE A 309 4.57 -32.53 -6.18
N ARG A 310 5.66 -32.94 -6.84
CA ARG A 310 6.98 -32.37 -6.64
C ARG A 310 7.05 -30.87 -6.96
N ILE A 311 6.34 -30.43 -7.99
CA ILE A 311 6.28 -29.02 -8.39
C ILE A 311 5.57 -28.20 -7.31
N VAL A 312 4.52 -28.75 -6.71
CA VAL A 312 3.79 -28.11 -5.60
C VAL A 312 4.68 -27.95 -4.38
N GLN A 313 5.35 -29.02 -3.95
CA GLN A 313 6.25 -29.02 -2.80
C GLN A 313 7.38 -27.99 -2.96
N LEU A 314 8.07 -28.04 -4.11
CA LEU A 314 9.16 -27.12 -4.42
C LEU A 314 8.67 -25.67 -4.55
N GLY A 315 7.52 -25.44 -5.18
CA GLY A 315 6.95 -24.10 -5.35
C GLY A 315 6.58 -23.44 -4.02
N ILE A 316 5.94 -24.18 -3.11
CA ILE A 316 5.60 -23.70 -1.78
C ILE A 316 6.87 -23.37 -0.98
N GLN A 317 7.85 -24.28 -0.99
CA GLN A 317 9.10 -24.07 -0.28
C GLN A 317 9.88 -22.86 -0.82
N GLY A 318 10.00 -22.76 -2.14
CA GLY A 318 10.66 -21.65 -2.81
C GLY A 318 10.00 -20.32 -2.46
N SER A 319 8.67 -20.25 -2.37
CA SER A 319 7.96 -19.03 -1.97
C SER A 319 8.29 -18.58 -0.55
N ILE A 320 8.49 -19.50 0.40
CA ILE A 320 8.94 -19.17 1.75
C ILE A 320 10.38 -18.62 1.70
N MET A 321 11.27 -19.27 0.95
CA MET A 321 12.67 -18.88 0.83
C MET A 321 12.84 -17.52 0.14
N SER A 322 12.09 -17.25 -0.93
CA SER A 322 12.11 -15.96 -1.61
C SER A 322 11.60 -14.83 -0.72
N ASN A 323 10.55 -15.04 0.09
CA ASN A 323 10.10 -14.03 1.04
C ASN A 323 11.15 -13.76 2.14
N LEU A 324 11.78 -14.79 2.69
CA LEU A 324 12.76 -14.65 3.77
C LEU A 324 14.10 -14.07 3.33
N LEU A 325 14.57 -14.39 2.13
CA LEU A 325 15.90 -14.00 1.68
C LEU A 325 15.86 -12.92 0.61
N LEU A 326 15.07 -13.11 -0.45
CA LEU A 326 15.04 -12.16 -1.57
C LEU A 326 14.26 -10.89 -1.21
N VAL A 327 13.03 -11.00 -0.70
CA VAL A 327 12.19 -9.84 -0.35
C VAL A 327 12.81 -9.06 0.81
N LEU A 328 13.14 -9.72 1.93
CA LEU A 328 13.83 -9.06 3.04
C LEU A 328 15.19 -8.49 2.62
N GLY A 329 15.94 -9.22 1.79
CA GLY A 329 17.23 -8.78 1.27
C GLY A 329 17.14 -7.47 0.49
N PHE A 330 16.20 -7.38 -0.44
CA PHE A 330 15.92 -6.15 -1.20
C PHE A 330 15.44 -5.01 -0.30
N CYS A 331 14.55 -5.27 0.65
CA CYS A 331 14.04 -4.25 1.57
C CYS A 331 15.18 -3.64 2.42
N PHE A 332 16.03 -4.47 3.01
CA PHE A 332 17.18 -4.01 3.78
C PHE A 332 18.24 -3.31 2.92
N TYR A 333 18.49 -3.84 1.72
CA TYR A 333 19.45 -3.24 0.78
C TYR A 333 19.00 -1.85 0.36
N MET A 334 17.77 -1.71 -0.16
CA MET A 334 17.25 -0.43 -0.67
C MET A 334 17.09 0.60 0.44
N THR A 335 16.58 0.20 1.61
CA THR A 335 16.44 1.12 2.75
C THR A 335 17.81 1.55 3.27
N GLY A 336 18.78 0.64 3.33
CA GLY A 336 20.16 0.98 3.68
C GLY A 336 20.82 1.91 2.65
N ALA A 337 20.59 1.69 1.35
CA ALA A 337 21.15 2.49 0.28
C ALA A 337 20.61 3.92 0.29
N MET A 338 19.29 4.10 0.47
CA MET A 338 18.67 5.42 0.55
C MET A 338 19.12 6.21 1.80
N ASN A 339 19.47 5.51 2.88
CA ASN A 339 19.99 6.15 4.10
C ASN A 339 21.52 6.25 4.12
N TYR A 340 22.20 6.18 2.97
CA TYR A 340 23.67 6.27 2.85
C TYR A 340 24.42 5.27 3.76
N GLY A 341 23.88 4.07 3.92
CA GLY A 341 24.44 3.02 4.78
C GLY A 341 24.24 3.25 6.28
N ARG A 342 23.49 4.29 6.69
CA ARG A 342 23.15 4.51 8.09
C ARG A 342 22.19 3.44 8.59
N LEU A 343 22.34 3.13 9.88
CA LEU A 343 21.54 2.13 10.56
C LEU A 343 20.12 2.65 10.79
N VAL A 344 19.12 1.87 10.39
CA VAL A 344 17.70 2.18 10.62
C VAL A 344 17.15 1.21 11.66
N ASN A 345 16.73 1.73 12.80
CA ASN A 345 16.09 0.92 13.84
C ASN A 345 14.63 0.65 13.47
N PHE A 346 14.16 -0.56 13.74
CA PHE A 346 12.77 -0.96 13.56
C PHE A 346 12.38 -1.95 14.67
N VAL A 347 11.10 -1.99 15.04
CA VAL A 347 10.64 -2.92 16.08
C VAL A 347 10.46 -4.31 15.45
N PRO A 348 11.23 -5.33 15.88
CA PRO A 348 11.09 -6.66 15.31
C PRO A 348 9.75 -7.27 15.70
N VAL A 349 9.09 -7.92 14.75
CA VAL A 349 7.77 -8.59 14.89
C VAL A 349 7.72 -9.55 16.08
N VAL A 350 8.84 -10.20 16.39
CA VAL A 350 8.98 -11.15 17.52
C VAL A 350 8.66 -10.50 18.88
N LYS A 351 8.89 -9.19 19.05
CA LYS A 351 8.54 -8.47 20.29
C LYS A 351 7.08 -8.01 20.36
N ARG A 352 6.38 -7.98 19.22
CA ARG A 352 4.96 -7.57 19.13
C ARG A 352 4.01 -8.71 19.53
N GLY A 353 4.48 -9.96 19.49
CA GLY A 353 3.71 -11.16 19.89
C GLY A 353 3.56 -11.39 21.41
N GLN A 354 4.20 -10.58 22.27
CA GLN A 354 4.03 -10.66 23.73
C GLN A 354 2.96 -9.71 24.28
N SER A 355 2.42 -8.79 23.48
CA SER A 355 1.19 -8.05 23.80
C SER A 355 -0.01 -8.81 23.23
N SER A 356 -0.85 -9.33 24.11
CA SER A 356 -2.03 -10.14 23.84
C SER A 356 -3.09 -9.43 22.98
N THR A 357 -3.02 -9.60 21.65
CA THR A 357 -4.17 -9.69 20.71
C THR A 357 -3.63 -10.06 19.32
N PRO A 358 -4.12 -11.13 18.65
CA PRO A 358 -3.76 -11.43 17.27
C PRO A 358 -4.53 -10.50 16.32
N THR A 359 -4.04 -9.27 16.11
CA THR A 359 -4.59 -8.40 15.06
C THR A 359 -4.09 -8.87 13.70
N ALA A 360 -4.89 -9.67 13.01
CA ALA A 360 -4.74 -10.06 11.60
C ALA A 360 -4.77 -8.87 10.61
N ALA A 361 -4.84 -7.62 11.12
CA ALA A 361 -4.93 -6.37 10.38
C ALA A 361 -3.56 -5.70 10.14
N SER A 362 -2.45 -6.21 10.69
CA SER A 362 -1.14 -5.52 10.61
C SER A 362 -0.29 -5.88 9.39
N THR A 363 -0.78 -6.68 8.45
CA THR A 363 -0.05 -7.13 7.25
C THR A 363 -0.31 -6.29 6.00
N THR A 364 -1.28 -5.37 6.05
CA THR A 364 -1.57 -4.44 4.96
C THR A 364 -1.00 -3.06 5.30
N PRO A 365 -0.19 -2.42 4.43
CA PRO A 365 -0.08 -0.96 4.49
C PRO A 365 -1.50 -0.38 4.43
N PRO A 366 -1.77 0.80 5.02
CA PRO A 366 -3.09 1.41 4.95
C PRO A 366 -3.49 1.52 3.48
N SER A 367 -4.43 0.68 3.06
CA SER A 367 -4.95 0.65 1.71
C SER A 367 -5.67 1.98 1.51
N TYR A 368 -5.09 2.86 0.69
CA TYR A 368 -5.79 4.01 0.13
C TYR A 368 -6.90 3.46 -0.77
N PHE A 369 -8.09 3.24 -0.22
CA PHE A 369 -9.40 3.42 -0.87
C PHE A 369 -10.47 2.64 -0.10
N PHE A 370 -11.58 3.34 0.23
CA PHE A 370 -12.78 2.86 0.90
C PHE A 370 -12.70 2.71 2.42
N ASP A 371 -12.40 3.81 3.12
CA ASP A 371 -13.17 4.13 4.33
C ASP A 371 -14.42 4.84 3.85
N VAL A 372 -15.54 4.11 3.81
CA VAL A 372 -16.83 4.68 3.41
C VAL A 372 -17.68 4.83 4.66
N GLU A 373 -18.15 6.05 4.87
CA GLU A 373 -19.06 6.54 5.90
C GLU A 373 -20.00 5.47 6.48
N GLN A 374 -19.97 5.28 7.81
CA GLN A 374 -21.17 4.84 8.51
C GLN A 374 -22.10 6.04 8.66
N ASP A 375 -22.87 6.34 7.62
CA ASP A 375 -24.11 7.11 7.74
C ASP A 375 -25.22 6.30 7.06
N GLY A 376 -26.29 6.05 7.81
CA GLY A 376 -27.39 5.18 7.37
C GLY A 376 -28.25 5.84 6.30
N ASP A 377 -28.39 5.19 5.15
CA ASP A 377 -29.65 4.99 4.43
C ASP A 377 -29.46 3.96 3.31
N GLY A 378 -30.51 3.20 2.96
CA GLY A 378 -30.43 1.98 2.13
C GLY A 378 -29.78 2.05 0.74
N ASP A 379 -29.47 3.25 0.23
CA ASP A 379 -28.71 3.44 -1.03
C ASP A 379 -27.19 3.23 -0.87
N PHE A 380 -26.69 3.38 0.36
CA PHE A 380 -25.28 3.16 0.70
C PHE A 380 -24.88 1.68 0.62
N GLU A 381 -25.67 0.82 1.25
CA GLU A 381 -25.53 -0.65 1.20
C GLU A 381 -25.59 -1.15 -0.25
N ARG A 382 -26.47 -0.57 -1.08
CA ARG A 382 -26.54 -0.88 -2.52
C ARG A 382 -25.24 -0.55 -3.26
N SER A 383 -24.68 0.64 -3.06
CA SER A 383 -23.44 1.04 -3.74
C SER A 383 -22.23 0.22 -3.26
N LYS A 384 -22.23 -0.23 -1.99
CA LYS A 384 -21.21 -1.11 -1.43
C LYS A 384 -21.30 -2.53 -2.00
N CYS A 385 -22.51 -3.10 -2.10
CA CYS A 385 -22.74 -4.39 -2.75
C CYS A 385 -22.34 -4.38 -4.23
N GLU A 386 -22.63 -3.30 -4.97
CA GLU A 386 -22.21 -3.15 -6.38
C GLU A 386 -20.68 -3.18 -6.52
N VAL A 387 -19.97 -2.46 -5.65
CA VAL A 387 -18.51 -2.41 -5.64
C VAL A 387 -17.92 -3.77 -5.30
N LEU A 388 -18.43 -4.44 -4.26
CA LEU A 388 -18.00 -5.79 -3.86
C LEU A 388 -18.26 -6.82 -4.96
N LEU A 389 -19.39 -6.73 -5.65
CA LEU A 389 -19.72 -7.60 -6.78
C LEU A 389 -18.72 -7.44 -7.91
N HIS A 390 -18.32 -6.20 -8.24
CA HIS A 390 -17.29 -5.94 -9.26
C HIS A 390 -15.93 -6.50 -8.87
N ILE A 391 -15.49 -6.25 -7.63
CA ILE A 391 -14.21 -6.77 -7.13
C ILE A 391 -14.23 -8.31 -7.18
N GLY A 392 -15.31 -8.94 -6.73
CA GLY A 392 -15.48 -10.39 -6.77
C GLY A 392 -15.47 -10.95 -8.20
N ALA A 393 -16.16 -10.29 -9.15
CA ALA A 393 -16.17 -10.70 -10.55
C ALA A 393 -14.80 -10.54 -11.21
N GLU A 394 -14.09 -9.45 -10.91
CA GLU A 394 -12.72 -9.21 -11.38
C GLU A 394 -11.74 -10.26 -10.85
N ILE A 395 -11.80 -10.55 -9.55
CA ILE A 395 -11.03 -11.61 -8.92
C ILE A 395 -11.30 -12.97 -9.57
N LEU A 396 -12.57 -13.31 -9.78
CA LEU A 396 -12.95 -14.58 -10.39
C LEU A 396 -12.42 -14.69 -11.83
N LEU A 397 -12.55 -13.62 -12.62
CA LEU A 397 -12.03 -13.56 -13.98
C LEU A 397 -10.51 -13.72 -13.99
N LEU A 398 -9.79 -12.96 -13.15
CA LEU A 398 -8.34 -13.06 -13.04
C LEU A 398 -7.90 -14.46 -12.60
N ALA A 399 -8.57 -15.06 -11.62
CA ALA A 399 -8.27 -16.41 -11.16
C ALA A 399 -8.43 -17.46 -12.26
N ILE A 400 -9.47 -17.35 -13.10
CA ILE A 400 -9.68 -18.23 -14.26
C ILE A 400 -8.55 -18.07 -15.28
N ILE A 401 -8.19 -16.83 -15.61
CA ILE A 401 -7.12 -16.56 -16.58
C ILE A 401 -5.76 -17.06 -16.05
N VAL A 402 -5.46 -16.83 -14.75
CA VAL A 402 -4.27 -17.38 -14.10
C VAL A 402 -4.27 -18.90 -14.17
N ALA A 403 -5.39 -19.57 -13.91
CA ALA A 403 -5.48 -21.02 -13.98
C ALA A 403 -5.20 -21.56 -15.39
N VAL A 404 -5.75 -20.92 -16.43
CA VAL A 404 -5.50 -21.29 -17.84
C VAL A 404 -4.03 -21.12 -18.20
N CYS A 405 -3.42 -19.98 -17.89
CA CYS A 405 -2.00 -19.75 -18.14
C CYS A 405 -1.12 -20.71 -17.32
N ALA A 406 -1.49 -20.99 -16.07
CA ALA A 406 -0.81 -21.93 -15.20
C ALA A 406 -0.87 -23.36 -15.76
N GLU A 407 -1.96 -23.77 -16.40
CA GLU A 407 -2.09 -25.09 -17.02
C GLU A 407 -1.07 -25.27 -18.15
N TYR A 408 -0.98 -24.30 -19.06
CA TYR A 408 0.06 -24.32 -20.11
C TYR A 408 1.47 -24.23 -19.53
N LEU A 409 1.69 -23.39 -18.53
CA LEU A 409 2.98 -23.23 -17.86
C LEU A 409 3.45 -24.55 -17.24
N VAL A 410 2.61 -25.17 -16.41
CA VAL A 410 2.94 -26.39 -15.66
C VAL A 410 3.17 -27.56 -16.61
N ASN A 411 2.38 -27.67 -17.68
CA ASN A 411 2.54 -28.72 -18.68
C ASN A 411 3.84 -28.57 -19.48
N ALA A 412 4.31 -27.35 -19.70
CA ALA A 412 5.54 -27.08 -20.44
C ALA A 412 6.84 -27.33 -19.62
N ILE A 413 6.77 -27.49 -18.29
CA ILE A 413 7.95 -27.60 -17.43
C ILE A 413 8.88 -28.75 -17.84
N ASP A 414 8.34 -29.95 -18.05
CA ASP A 414 9.17 -31.14 -18.31
C ASP A 414 9.91 -30.99 -19.65
N SER A 415 9.19 -30.59 -20.70
CA SER A 415 9.77 -30.32 -22.02
C SER A 415 10.75 -29.14 -22.03
N PHE A 416 10.52 -28.11 -21.21
CA PHE A 416 11.44 -26.99 -21.03
C PHE A 416 12.75 -27.45 -20.38
N THR A 417 12.67 -28.28 -19.34
CA THR A 417 13.84 -28.87 -18.67
C THR A 417 14.65 -29.74 -19.63
N GLU A 418 13.99 -30.56 -20.46
CA GLU A 418 14.67 -31.38 -21.47
C GLU A 418 15.39 -30.53 -22.53
N THR A 419 14.79 -29.43 -22.96
CA THR A 419 15.32 -28.60 -24.06
C THR A 419 16.45 -27.66 -23.60
N THR A 420 16.31 -27.08 -22.40
CA THR A 420 17.22 -26.03 -21.90
C THR A 420 18.28 -26.56 -20.94
N HIS A 421 18.18 -27.82 -20.53
CA HIS A 421 18.97 -28.43 -19.45
C HIS A 421 18.87 -27.69 -18.10
N ILE A 422 17.85 -26.86 -17.91
CA ILE A 422 17.57 -26.20 -16.63
C ILE A 422 16.79 -27.17 -15.74
N THR A 423 17.32 -27.44 -14.55
CA THR A 423 16.74 -28.41 -13.62
C THR A 423 15.34 -28.01 -13.16
N GLN A 424 14.51 -29.01 -12.91
CA GLN A 424 13.17 -28.80 -12.35
C GLN A 424 13.24 -28.12 -10.97
N ASN A 425 14.29 -28.40 -10.19
CA ASN A 425 14.55 -27.75 -8.91
C ASN A 425 14.71 -26.23 -9.07
N PHE A 426 15.51 -25.77 -10.04
CA PHE A 426 15.69 -24.34 -10.29
C PHE A 426 14.39 -23.67 -10.69
N ILE A 427 13.62 -24.29 -11.60
CA ILE A 427 12.35 -23.75 -12.06
C ILE A 427 11.37 -23.60 -10.89
N CYS A 428 11.24 -24.63 -10.06
CA CYS A 428 10.21 -24.67 -9.03
C CYS A 428 10.62 -23.95 -7.73
N LEU A 429 11.89 -23.97 -7.34
CA LEU A 429 12.37 -23.27 -6.13
C LEU A 429 12.64 -21.78 -6.36
N ILE A 430 12.99 -21.38 -7.59
CA ILE A 430 13.45 -20.02 -7.89
C ILE A 430 12.49 -19.30 -8.83
N LEU A 431 12.23 -19.84 -10.02
CA LEU A 431 11.48 -19.10 -11.05
C LEU A 431 9.98 -18.97 -10.73
N LEU A 432 9.28 -20.07 -10.44
CA LEU A 432 7.84 -20.04 -10.15
C LEU A 432 7.50 -19.18 -8.91
N PRO A 433 8.26 -19.24 -7.80
CA PRO A 433 7.98 -18.40 -6.64
C PRO A 433 8.21 -16.92 -6.90
N MET A 434 9.24 -16.55 -7.70
CA MET A 434 9.53 -15.15 -8.02
C MET A 434 8.35 -14.43 -8.70
N VAL A 435 7.55 -15.17 -9.47
CA VAL A 435 6.36 -14.69 -10.16
C VAL A 435 5.21 -14.37 -9.20
N SER A 436 5.16 -15.04 -8.03
CA SER A 436 4.07 -14.90 -7.06
C SER A 436 4.38 -13.95 -5.89
N ILE A 437 5.64 -13.55 -5.70
CA ILE A 437 6.05 -12.69 -4.59
C ILE A 437 5.84 -11.19 -4.87
N PRO A 438 5.41 -10.40 -3.88
CA PRO A 438 5.21 -8.96 -4.03
C PRO A 438 6.51 -8.13 -3.91
N LEU A 439 7.63 -8.57 -4.51
CA LEU A 439 8.97 -7.98 -4.28
C LEU A 439 9.01 -6.45 -4.45
N ILE A 440 8.53 -5.96 -5.59
CA ILE A 440 8.54 -4.53 -5.92
C ILE A 440 7.64 -3.74 -4.97
N LYS A 441 6.43 -4.25 -4.69
CA LYS A 441 5.47 -3.61 -3.79
C LYS A 441 6.00 -3.53 -2.36
N THR A 442 6.50 -4.63 -1.82
CA THR A 442 7.06 -4.70 -0.46
C THR A 442 8.30 -3.80 -0.32
N THR A 443 9.16 -3.76 -1.35
CA THR A 443 10.32 -2.86 -1.35
C THR A 443 9.89 -1.40 -1.37
N ARG A 444 8.91 -1.02 -2.19
CA ARG A 444 8.33 0.35 -2.17
C ARG A 444 7.75 0.69 -0.81
N VAL A 445 7.02 -0.24 -0.19
CA VAL A 445 6.46 -0.07 1.16
C VAL A 445 7.58 0.16 2.19
N SER A 446 8.68 -0.59 2.09
CA SER A 446 9.85 -0.42 2.95
C SER A 446 10.44 0.99 2.89
N LEU A 447 10.47 1.58 1.70
CA LEU A 447 11.06 2.90 1.46
C LEU A 447 10.14 4.05 1.88
N LEU A 448 8.82 3.87 1.71
CA LEU A 448 7.83 4.93 1.97
C LEU A 448 7.28 4.90 3.41
N TYR A 449 6.99 3.71 3.93
CA TYR A 449 6.30 3.52 5.21
C TYR A 449 7.18 2.96 6.31
N GLY A 450 8.37 2.47 5.97
CA GLY A 450 9.32 1.93 6.94
C GLY A 450 9.55 0.43 6.78
N VAL A 451 10.74 0.00 7.22
CA VAL A 451 11.22 -1.38 7.09
C VAL A 451 10.41 -2.35 7.96
N ASP A 452 9.89 -1.91 9.10
CA ASP A 452 9.05 -2.73 9.99
C ASP A 452 7.79 -3.23 9.29
N VAL A 453 7.13 -2.37 8.51
CA VAL A 453 5.92 -2.74 7.75
C VAL A 453 6.27 -3.79 6.68
N ALA A 454 7.36 -3.57 5.94
CA ALA A 454 7.82 -4.49 4.91
C ALA A 454 8.25 -5.86 5.47
N VAL A 455 8.97 -5.86 6.60
CA VAL A 455 9.36 -7.08 7.33
C VAL A 455 8.12 -7.84 7.81
N SER A 456 7.13 -7.13 8.36
CA SER A 456 5.86 -7.72 8.81
C SER A 456 5.10 -8.36 7.65
N MET A 457 5.07 -7.72 6.49
CA MET A 457 4.43 -8.25 5.28
C MET A 457 5.12 -9.52 4.77
N ALA A 458 6.47 -9.54 4.73
CA ALA A 458 7.23 -10.72 4.29
C ALA A 458 7.07 -11.91 5.26
N ILE A 459 7.20 -11.68 6.56
CA ILE A 459 7.01 -12.71 7.59
C ILE A 459 5.56 -13.21 7.61
N GLY A 460 4.59 -12.31 7.47
CA GLY A 460 3.17 -12.64 7.39
C GLY A 460 2.87 -13.59 6.22
N SER A 461 3.42 -13.33 5.04
CA SER A 461 3.29 -14.24 3.88
C SER A 461 3.90 -15.61 4.17
N CYS A 462 5.08 -15.70 4.81
CA CYS A 462 5.66 -16.97 5.22
C CYS A 462 4.78 -17.75 6.21
N MET A 463 4.21 -17.07 7.20
CA MET A 463 3.30 -17.68 8.17
C MET A 463 2.03 -18.19 7.51
N GLN A 464 1.43 -17.42 6.59
CA GLN A 464 0.27 -17.86 5.81
C GLN A 464 0.58 -19.09 4.96
N ILE A 465 1.74 -19.11 4.29
CA ILE A 465 2.14 -20.26 3.48
C ILE A 465 2.31 -21.50 4.35
N ALA A 466 3.04 -21.39 5.47
CA ALA A 466 3.35 -22.51 6.34
C ALA A 466 2.12 -23.04 7.11
N LEU A 467 1.28 -22.15 7.66
CA LEU A 467 0.18 -22.51 8.55
C LEU A 467 -1.15 -22.74 7.81
N PHE A 468 -1.29 -22.24 6.59
CA PHE A 468 -2.53 -22.37 5.82
C PHE A 468 -2.32 -23.04 4.46
N VAL A 469 -1.49 -22.48 3.57
CA VAL A 469 -1.38 -22.99 2.18
C VAL A 469 -0.87 -24.43 2.15
N LEU A 470 0.18 -24.72 2.90
CA LEU A 470 0.81 -26.03 2.95
C LEU A 470 -0.13 -27.14 3.48
N PRO A 471 -0.79 -27.00 4.65
CA PRO A 471 -1.76 -28.01 5.09
C PRO A 471 -3.00 -28.07 4.19
N PHE A 472 -3.45 -26.93 3.65
CA PHE A 472 -4.57 -26.90 2.71
C PHE A 472 -4.28 -27.73 1.45
N MET A 473 -3.06 -27.65 0.88
CA MET A 473 -2.69 -28.43 -0.30
C MET A 473 -2.60 -29.93 -0.01
N VAL A 474 -2.16 -30.33 1.18
CA VAL A 474 -2.16 -31.74 1.59
C VAL A 474 -3.58 -32.29 1.67
N ILE A 475 -4.48 -31.57 2.36
CA ILE A 475 -5.89 -31.96 2.48
C ILE A 475 -6.55 -32.01 1.10
N LEU A 476 -6.31 -31.00 0.27
CA LEU A 476 -6.86 -30.97 -1.09
C LEU A 476 -6.35 -32.15 -1.92
N GLY A 477 -5.07 -32.50 -1.80
CA GLY A 477 -4.49 -33.69 -2.42
C GLY A 477 -5.26 -34.96 -2.05
N TRP A 478 -5.56 -35.15 -0.75
CA TRP A 478 -6.35 -36.29 -0.30
C TRP A 478 -7.78 -36.29 -0.86
N VAL A 479 -8.41 -35.12 -0.99
CA VAL A 479 -9.76 -34.99 -1.57
C VAL A 479 -9.79 -35.36 -3.06
N ILE A 480 -8.70 -35.11 -3.79
CA ILE A 480 -8.60 -35.42 -5.23
C ILE A 480 -7.80 -36.70 -5.53
N ASP A 481 -7.64 -37.57 -4.53
CA ASP A 481 -6.91 -38.85 -4.61
C ASP A 481 -5.45 -38.74 -5.09
N GLN A 482 -4.79 -37.62 -4.78
CA GLN A 482 -3.37 -37.39 -5.02
C GLN A 482 -2.55 -37.56 -3.73
N PRO A 483 -1.44 -38.32 -3.74
CA PRO A 483 -0.60 -38.55 -2.56
C PRO A 483 0.28 -37.34 -2.19
N MET A 484 -0.34 -36.18 -1.98
CA MET A 484 0.35 -34.98 -1.51
C MET A 484 0.82 -35.18 -0.07
N THR A 485 2.13 -35.04 0.15
CA THR A 485 2.77 -35.16 1.46
C THR A 485 3.70 -33.99 1.73
N LEU A 486 4.14 -33.86 2.98
CA LEU A 486 5.15 -32.90 3.42
C LEU A 486 6.56 -33.50 3.41
N GLN A 487 6.77 -34.54 2.61
CA GLN A 487 8.05 -35.21 2.50
C GLN A 487 8.94 -34.47 1.51
N PHE A 488 9.71 -33.52 2.03
CA PHE A 488 10.78 -32.84 1.30
C PHE A 488 12.06 -33.70 1.35
N GLN A 489 12.90 -33.58 0.32
CA GLN A 489 14.22 -34.21 0.34
C GLN A 489 15.12 -33.56 1.40
N SER A 490 16.09 -34.31 1.93
CA SER A 490 16.99 -33.82 2.98
C SER A 490 17.70 -32.51 2.61
N PHE A 491 18.06 -32.36 1.34
CA PHE A 491 18.66 -31.13 0.81
C PHE A 491 17.71 -29.94 0.92
N GLU A 492 16.47 -30.11 0.51
CA GLU A 492 15.44 -29.08 0.51
C GLU A 492 15.13 -28.62 1.94
N THR A 493 14.93 -29.56 2.85
CA THR A 493 14.71 -29.27 4.27
C THR A 493 15.88 -28.48 4.85
N THR A 494 17.12 -28.86 4.49
CA THR A 494 18.32 -28.14 4.95
C THR A 494 18.35 -26.70 4.43
N LEU A 495 18.02 -26.49 3.15
CA LEU A 495 17.94 -25.15 2.56
C LEU A 495 16.88 -24.28 3.23
N LEU A 496 15.72 -24.86 3.55
CA LEU A 496 14.63 -24.14 4.21
C LEU A 496 15.04 -23.72 5.63
N VAL A 497 15.64 -24.63 6.42
CA VAL A 497 16.12 -24.34 7.78
C VAL A 497 17.21 -23.27 7.77
N LEU A 498 18.14 -23.34 6.81
CA LEU A 498 19.21 -22.35 6.68
C LEU A 498 18.65 -20.99 6.27
N SER A 499 17.69 -20.95 5.35
CA SER A 499 17.01 -19.72 4.92
C SER A 499 16.26 -19.06 6.09
N PHE A 500 15.57 -19.88 6.90
CA PHE A 500 14.90 -19.40 8.11
C PHE A 500 15.89 -18.84 9.14
N SER A 501 17.02 -19.52 9.36
CA SER A 501 18.05 -19.06 10.29
C SER A 501 18.65 -17.71 9.86
N VAL A 502 19.00 -17.57 8.57
CA VAL A 502 19.53 -16.32 8.02
C VAL A 502 18.50 -15.19 8.08
N GLY A 503 17.26 -15.46 7.67
CA GLY A 503 16.17 -14.48 7.72
C GLY A 503 15.89 -14.00 9.14
N ASN A 504 15.86 -14.92 10.11
CA ASN A 504 15.62 -14.58 11.51
C ASN A 504 16.77 -13.75 12.09
N PHE A 505 18.03 -14.12 11.82
CA PHE A 505 19.20 -13.32 12.21
C PHE A 505 19.16 -11.90 11.62
N GLY A 506 18.70 -11.75 10.38
CA GLY A 506 18.51 -10.45 9.75
C GLY A 506 17.55 -9.55 10.53
N VAL A 507 16.47 -10.13 11.07
CA VAL A 507 15.38 -9.40 11.73
C VAL A 507 15.58 -9.20 13.24
N GLN A 508 16.25 -10.14 13.93
CA GLN A 508 16.28 -10.24 15.39
C GLN A 508 16.78 -8.97 16.10
N ASP A 509 17.79 -8.29 15.55
CA ASP A 509 18.38 -7.12 16.19
C ASP A 509 17.48 -5.87 16.11
N GLY A 510 16.41 -5.88 15.30
CA GLY A 510 15.59 -4.70 15.04
C GLY A 510 16.36 -3.59 14.33
N ARG A 511 17.36 -3.94 13.53
CA ARG A 511 18.23 -3.00 12.82
C ARG A 511 18.36 -3.41 11.36
N SER A 512 17.99 -2.49 10.47
CA SER A 512 18.20 -2.61 9.03
C SER A 512 19.54 -1.98 8.66
N LEU A 513 20.38 -2.74 7.98
CA LEU A 513 21.69 -2.34 7.49
C LEU A 513 21.85 -2.86 6.07
N LEU A 514 22.46 -2.07 5.19
CA LEU A 514 22.70 -2.45 3.79
C LEU A 514 23.40 -3.82 3.67
N PHE A 515 24.38 -4.09 4.54
CA PHE A 515 25.11 -5.36 4.57
C PHE A 515 24.21 -6.57 4.86
N LYS A 516 23.20 -6.44 5.72
CA LYS A 516 22.21 -7.51 5.96
C LYS A 516 21.42 -7.83 4.69
N GLY A 517 21.07 -6.79 3.93
CA GLY A 517 20.42 -6.94 2.63
C GLY A 517 21.28 -7.70 1.64
N VAL A 518 22.55 -7.30 1.50
CA VAL A 518 23.53 -7.99 0.64
C VAL A 518 23.71 -9.45 1.04
N LEU A 519 23.85 -9.73 2.34
CA LEU A 519 24.02 -11.11 2.84
C LEU A 519 22.82 -12.00 2.48
N CYS A 520 21.59 -11.50 2.67
CA CYS A 520 20.38 -12.25 2.33
C CYS A 520 20.28 -12.51 0.82
N SER A 521 20.59 -11.50 -0.01
CA SER A 521 20.60 -11.64 -1.47
C SER A 521 21.68 -12.62 -1.95
N ILE A 522 22.87 -12.61 -1.35
CA ILE A 522 23.93 -13.58 -1.65
C ILE A 522 23.51 -14.98 -1.23
N ALA A 523 22.92 -15.16 -0.05
CA ALA A 523 22.41 -16.45 0.39
C ALA A 523 21.37 -17.00 -0.60
N TYR A 524 20.44 -16.16 -1.06
CA TYR A 524 19.47 -16.55 -2.09
C TYR A 524 20.13 -16.90 -3.42
N ALA A 525 21.14 -16.15 -3.86
CA ALA A 525 21.88 -16.44 -5.09
C ALA A 525 22.66 -17.77 -5.02
N ILE A 526 23.26 -18.10 -3.86
CA ILE A 526 23.92 -19.39 -3.63
C ILE A 526 22.92 -20.53 -3.73
N ILE A 527 21.75 -20.36 -3.14
CA ILE A 527 20.65 -21.34 -3.22
C ILE A 527 20.21 -21.52 -4.68
N ALA A 528 20.02 -20.42 -5.42
CA ALA A 528 19.64 -20.47 -6.82
C ALA A 528 20.69 -21.18 -7.68
N LEU A 529 21.98 -20.89 -7.47
CA LEU A 529 23.07 -21.58 -8.15
C LEU A 529 23.09 -23.08 -7.83
N LYS A 530 22.87 -23.46 -6.57
CA LYS A 530 22.81 -24.86 -6.17
C LYS A 530 21.59 -25.57 -6.77
N ALA A 531 20.42 -24.93 -6.76
CA ALA A 531 19.22 -25.44 -7.39
C ALA A 531 19.38 -25.59 -8.91
N PHE A 532 20.22 -24.78 -9.56
CA PHE A 532 20.55 -24.91 -10.98
C PHE A 532 21.44 -26.13 -11.29
N ILE A 533 22.36 -26.46 -10.38
CA ILE A 533 23.33 -27.55 -10.58
C ILE A 533 22.73 -28.93 -10.25
N ILE A 534 21.81 -28.99 -9.27
CA ILE A 534 21.20 -30.21 -8.73
C ILE A 534 19.78 -30.37 -9.28
#